data_AF-A0A7Y0FRG1-F1
#
_entry.id   AF-A0A7Y0FRG1-F1
#
_cell.length_a   1.000
_cell.length_b   1.000
_cell.length_c   1.000
_cell.angle_alpha   90.00
_cell.angle_beta   90.00
_cell.angle_gamma   90.00
#
_symmetry.space_group_name_H-M   'P 1'
#
loop_
_entity.id
_entity.type
_entity.pdbx_description
1 polymer ?
#
loop_
_entity_poly.entity_id
_entity_poly.type
_entity_poly.pdbx_seq_one_letter_code
_entity_poly.pdbx_strand_id
1 'polypeptide(L)'
;MDNELRELFEIKEDDKISVSEKKQNVLHHILIRLAIFIAGTIGFTAVILSVSGWDVLGYLIIMFAFHVVWFVCILIETFILHINKKYILRNANLIFSAVVLILYGIAYIAIFNPQY
;
A
#
# COMPACT_ATOMS: atom_id res chain seq x y z
N MET A 1 -17.55 40.35 31.52
CA MET A 1 -17.25 39.25 30.59
C MET A 1 -18.47 38.36 30.61
N ASP A 2 -19.24 38.42 29.53
CA ASP A 2 -20.58 37.87 29.43
C ASP A 2 -20.53 36.33 29.33
N ASN A 3 -21.33 35.65 30.17
CA ASN A 3 -21.37 34.18 30.24
C ASN A 3 -21.81 33.55 28.91
N GLU A 4 -22.58 34.28 28.10
CA GLU A 4 -23.05 33.83 26.79
C GLU A 4 -21.91 33.62 25.78
N LEU A 5 -20.89 34.48 25.83
CA LEU A 5 -19.71 34.35 24.97
C LEU A 5 -18.78 33.22 25.44
N ARG A 6 -18.77 32.91 26.75
CA ARG A 6 -18.00 31.79 27.29
C ARG A 6 -18.59 30.45 26.84
N GLU A 7 -19.92 30.32 26.86
CA GLU A 7 -20.62 29.15 26.28
C GLU A 7 -20.33 29.00 24.78
N LEU A 8 -20.36 30.08 23.99
CA LEU A 8 -20.09 30.02 22.55
C LEU A 8 -18.65 29.64 22.17
N PHE A 9 -17.69 29.90 23.06
CA PHE A 9 -16.29 29.44 22.90
C PHE A 9 -16.07 28.03 23.46
N GLU A 10 -16.73 27.64 24.56
CA GLU A 10 -16.74 26.26 25.09
C GLU A 10 -17.36 25.28 24.08
N ILE A 11 -18.43 25.68 23.39
CA ILE A 11 -19.11 24.85 22.36
C ILE A 11 -18.19 24.55 21.16
N LYS A 12 -17.11 25.30 20.95
CA LYS A 12 -16.20 25.11 19.82
C LYS A 12 -14.96 24.28 20.12
N GLU A 13 -14.63 24.02 21.39
CA GLU A 13 -13.48 23.20 21.78
C GLU A 13 -13.82 21.72 22.01
N ASP A 14 -15.11 21.38 22.17
CA ASP A 14 -15.59 20.03 22.49
C ASP A 14 -16.06 19.17 21.30
N ASP A 15 -15.87 19.64 20.06
CA ASP A 15 -15.95 18.77 18.88
C ASP A 15 -14.68 17.90 18.68
N LYS A 16 -13.89 17.76 19.75
CA LYS A 16 -13.15 16.50 20.02
C LYS A 16 -14.15 15.43 20.46
N ILE A 17 -15.12 15.12 19.61
CA ILE A 17 -15.86 13.87 19.72
C ILE A 17 -14.86 12.78 19.36
N SER A 18 -14.21 12.29 20.41
CA SER A 18 -13.56 11.00 20.51
C SER A 18 -14.61 9.90 20.32
N VAL A 19 -15.21 9.85 19.13
CA VAL A 19 -15.68 8.58 18.59
C VAL A 19 -14.43 7.74 18.59
N SER A 20 -14.45 6.65 19.36
CA SER A 20 -13.50 5.58 19.29
C SER A 20 -13.32 5.21 17.82
N GLU A 21 -12.40 5.88 17.13
CA GLU A 21 -11.89 5.45 15.84
C GLU A 21 -11.24 4.14 16.20
N LYS A 22 -11.98 3.06 15.99
CA LYS A 22 -11.52 1.68 16.08
C LYS A 22 -10.17 1.66 15.36
N LYS A 23 -9.08 1.79 16.13
CA LYS A 23 -7.78 2.28 15.67
C LYS A 23 -7.44 1.51 14.41
N GLN A 24 -7.66 2.13 13.26
CA GLN A 24 -7.64 1.41 12.00
C GLN A 24 -6.20 0.94 11.87
N ASN A 25 -5.98 -0.37 11.98
CA ASN A 25 -4.66 -0.89 12.30
C ASN A 25 -3.82 -0.84 11.01
N VAL A 26 -3.31 0.35 10.69
CA VAL A 26 -2.54 0.66 9.48
C VAL A 26 -1.44 -0.36 9.27
N LEU A 27 -0.80 -0.76 10.37
CA LEU A 27 0.24 -1.78 10.44
C LEU A 27 -0.28 -3.14 9.93
N HIS A 28 -1.47 -3.56 10.35
CA HIS A 28 -2.09 -4.80 9.90
C HIS A 28 -2.40 -4.77 8.39
N HIS A 29 -2.91 -3.64 7.87
CA HIS A 29 -3.17 -3.48 6.44
C HIS A 29 -1.89 -3.54 5.60
N ILE A 30 -0.82 -2.86 6.04
CA ILE A 30 0.48 -2.91 5.36
C ILE A 30 1.06 -4.32 5.40
N LEU A 31 1.00 -5.00 6.55
CA LEU A 31 1.52 -6.36 6.72
C LEU A 31 0.81 -7.36 5.81
N ILE A 32 -0.52 -7.31 5.69
CA ILE A 32 -1.27 -8.19 4.78
C ILE A 32 -0.82 -7.97 3.34
N ARG A 33 -0.68 -6.71 2.91
CA ARG A 33 -0.24 -6.41 1.53
C ARG A 33 1.16 -6.91 1.27
N LEU A 34 2.08 -6.67 2.20
CA LEU A 34 3.45 -7.16 2.10
C LEU A 34 3.47 -8.69 2.05
N ALA A 35 2.65 -9.37 2.87
CA ALA A 35 2.55 -10.82 2.87
C ALA A 35 2.06 -11.36 1.52
N ILE A 36 1.03 -10.74 0.91
CA ILE A 36 0.53 -11.13 -0.42
C ILE A 36 1.62 -10.95 -1.48
N PHE A 37 2.34 -9.83 -1.45
CA PHE A 37 3.43 -9.55 -2.39
C PHE A 37 4.55 -10.59 -2.29
N ILE A 38 5.04 -10.84 -1.07
CA ILE A 38 6.12 -11.80 -0.80
C ILE A 38 5.68 -13.22 -1.13
N ALA A 39 4.49 -13.64 -0.68
CA ALA A 39 3.97 -14.99 -0.94
C ALA A 39 3.78 -15.23 -2.44
N GLY A 40 3.25 -14.24 -3.17
CA GLY A 40 3.14 -14.30 -4.63
C GLY A 40 4.51 -14.46 -5.29
N THR A 41 5.48 -13.61 -4.92
CA THR A 41 6.83 -13.66 -5.48
C THR A 41 7.51 -15.01 -5.23
N ILE A 42 7.46 -15.51 -4.00
CA ILE A 42 8.06 -16.80 -3.62
C ILE A 42 7.37 -17.94 -4.37
N GLY A 43 6.04 -17.92 -4.44
CA GLY A 43 5.26 -18.93 -5.15
C GLY A 43 5.61 -19.02 -6.63
N PHE A 44 5.64 -17.87 -7.32
CA PHE A 44 6.08 -17.83 -8.72
C PHE A 44 7.55 -18.24 -8.89
N THR A 45 8.44 -17.81 -7.99
CA THR A 45 9.85 -18.20 -8.04
C THR A 45 10.02 -19.72 -7.90
N ALA A 46 9.29 -20.37 -6.99
CA ALA A 46 9.35 -21.82 -6.82
C ALA A 46 8.89 -22.57 -8.09
N VAL A 47 7.86 -22.08 -8.77
CA VAL A 47 7.39 -22.63 -10.04
C VAL A 47 8.41 -22.38 -11.16
N ILE A 48 8.98 -21.18 -11.24
CA ILE A 48 10.00 -20.83 -12.24
C ILE A 48 11.22 -21.73 -12.09
N LEU A 49 11.65 -22.03 -10.86
CA LEU A 49 12.79 -22.90 -10.59
C LEU A 49 12.52 -24.38 -10.93
N SER A 50 11.25 -24.80 -11.09
CA SER A 50 10.88 -26.18 -11.42
C SER A 50 10.63 -26.40 -12.92
N VAL A 51 10.66 -25.34 -13.73
CA VAL A 51 10.45 -25.40 -15.19
C VAL A 51 11.71 -24.95 -15.94
N SER A 52 11.77 -25.23 -17.25
CA SER A 52 12.92 -24.87 -18.08
C SER A 52 12.50 -24.43 -19.48
N GLY A 53 13.41 -23.79 -20.21
CA GLY A 53 13.13 -23.31 -21.56
C GLY A 53 12.19 -22.09 -21.58
N TRP A 54 11.34 -22.00 -22.60
CA TRP A 54 10.46 -20.85 -22.83
C TRP A 54 9.37 -20.67 -21.76
N ASP A 55 9.02 -21.73 -21.04
CA ASP A 55 8.03 -21.67 -19.96
C ASP A 55 8.48 -20.74 -18.84
N VAL A 56 9.79 -20.67 -18.56
CA VAL A 56 10.37 -19.73 -17.59
C VAL A 56 9.98 -18.29 -17.91
N LEU A 57 10.09 -17.89 -19.18
CA LEU A 57 9.72 -16.55 -19.62
C LEU A 57 8.20 -16.31 -19.48
N GLY A 58 7.39 -17.33 -19.80
CA GLY A 58 5.94 -17.27 -19.60
C GLY A 58 5.57 -17.01 -18.14
N TYR A 59 6.15 -17.77 -17.21
CA TYR A 59 5.91 -17.56 -15.77
C TYR A 59 6.45 -16.23 -15.25
N LEU A 60 7.56 -15.72 -15.78
CA LEU A 60 8.07 -14.38 -15.45
C LEU A 60 7.07 -13.29 -15.88
N ILE A 61 6.48 -13.41 -17.08
CA ILE A 61 5.45 -12.47 -17.56
C ILE A 61 4.20 -12.54 -16.66
N ILE A 62 3.76 -13.75 -16.31
CA ILE A 62 2.59 -13.93 -15.42
C ILE A 62 2.89 -13.36 -14.03
N MET A 63 4.08 -13.61 -13.49
CA MET A 63 4.52 -13.03 -12.21
C MET A 63 4.50 -11.50 -12.28
N PHE A 64 5.01 -10.90 -13.35
CA PHE A 64 4.95 -9.45 -13.54
C PHE A 64 3.50 -8.93 -13.60
N ALA A 65 2.64 -9.59 -14.37
CA ALA A 65 1.23 -9.22 -14.47
C ALA A 65 0.51 -9.31 -13.10
N PHE A 66 0.81 -10.34 -12.31
CA PHE A 66 0.31 -10.46 -10.94
C PHE A 66 0.70 -9.25 -10.08
N HIS A 67 1.97 -8.84 -10.13
CA HIS A 67 2.45 -7.68 -9.38
C HIS A 67 1.79 -6.37 -9.84
N VAL A 68 1.58 -6.20 -11.15
CA VAL A 68 0.85 -5.04 -11.70
C VAL A 68 -0.60 -5.01 -11.20
N VAL A 69 -1.32 -6.14 -11.27
CA VAL A 69 -2.70 -6.24 -10.79
C VAL A 69 -2.77 -5.95 -9.29
N TRP A 70 -1.89 -6.55 -8.50
CA TRP A 70 -1.79 -6.29 -7.06
C TRP A 70 -1.53 -4.82 -6.76
N PHE A 71 -0.65 -4.17 -7.52
CA PHE A 71 -0.36 -2.74 -7.36
C PHE A 71 -1.57 -1.87 -7.71
N VAL A 72 -2.29 -2.17 -8.78
CA VAL A 72 -3.53 -1.47 -9.16
C VAL A 72 -4.58 -1.59 -8.06
N CYS A 73 -4.73 -2.76 -7.43
CA CYS A 73 -5.64 -2.92 -6.29
C CYS A 73 -5.31 -1.95 -5.14
N ILE A 74 -4.03 -1.71 -4.85
CA ILE A 74 -3.60 -0.75 -3.82
C ILE A 74 -3.95 0.69 -4.23
N LEU A 75 -3.83 1.04 -5.51
CA LEU A 75 -4.23 2.35 -6.01
C LEU A 75 -5.73 2.57 -5.91
N ILE A 76 -6.54 1.57 -6.29
CA ILE A 76 -8.00 1.61 -6.14
C ILE A 76 -8.38 1.80 -4.67
N GLU A 77 -7.75 1.04 -3.76
CA GLU A 77 -7.99 1.19 -2.32
C GLU A 77 -7.62 2.59 -1.83
N THR A 78 -6.51 3.16 -2.33
CA THR A 78 -6.09 4.52 -2.02
C THR A 78 -7.14 5.55 -2.44
N PHE A 79 -7.74 5.37 -3.62
CA PHE A 79 -8.81 6.23 -4.12
C PHE A 79 -10.08 6.12 -3.25
N ILE A 80 -10.48 4.90 -2.89
CA ILE A 80 -11.61 4.65 -1.99
C ILE A 80 -11.36 5.30 -0.62
N LEU A 81 -10.15 5.21 -0.08
CA LEU A 81 -9.79 5.84 1.20
C LEU A 81 -9.80 7.37 1.12
N HIS A 82 -9.47 7.94 -0.03
CA HIS A 82 -9.57 9.37 -0.27
C HIS A 82 -11.03 9.85 -0.23
N ILE A 83 -11.94 9.13 -0.91
CA ILE A 83 -13.38 9.43 -0.88
C ILE A 83 -13.93 9.34 0.54
N ASN A 84 -13.51 8.31 1.29
CA ASN A 84 -13.95 8.08 2.66
C ASN A 84 -13.26 8.96 3.72
N LYS A 85 -12.49 9.99 3.31
CA LYS A 85 -11.76 10.92 4.19
C LYS A 85 -10.79 10.24 5.18
N LYS A 86 -10.35 9.01 4.89
CA LYS A 86 -9.40 8.22 5.71
C LYS A 86 -7.96 8.54 5.33
N TYR A 87 -7.53 9.77 5.61
CA TYR A 87 -6.27 10.32 5.10
C TYR A 87 -5.01 9.62 5.63
N ILE A 88 -5.02 9.13 6.87
CA ILE A 88 -3.87 8.44 7.48
C ILE A 88 -3.56 7.15 6.71
N LEU A 89 -4.56 6.30 6.50
CA LEU A 89 -4.38 5.03 5.78
C LEU A 89 -4.09 5.28 4.28
N ARG A 90 -4.69 6.31 3.69
CA ARG A 90 -4.34 6.74 2.31
C ARG A 90 -2.87 7.11 2.19
N ASN A 91 -2.34 7.95 3.09
CA ASN A 91 -0.92 8.34 3.05
C ASN A 91 -0.01 7.14 3.23
N ALA A 92 -0.37 6.22 4.14
CA ALA A 92 0.37 4.98 4.32
C ALA A 92 0.38 4.12 3.04
N ASN A 93 -0.75 3.99 2.34
CA ASN A 93 -0.81 3.30 1.04
C ASN A 93 0.07 3.96 -0.01
N LEU A 94 0.05 5.29 -0.11
CA LEU A 94 0.84 6.03 -1.09
C LEU A 94 2.34 5.88 -0.83
N ILE A 95 2.77 6.02 0.42
CA ILE A 95 4.18 5.81 0.82
C ILE A 95 4.59 4.37 0.51
N PHE A 96 3.76 3.39 0.87
CA PHE A 96 4.04 1.98 0.58
C PHE A 96 4.17 1.73 -0.93
N SER A 97 3.27 2.29 -1.73
CA SER A 97 3.30 2.17 -3.20
C SER A 97 4.55 2.81 -3.80
N ALA A 98 4.94 3.99 -3.29
CA ALA A 98 6.15 4.68 -3.73
C ALA A 98 7.41 3.87 -3.39
N VAL A 99 7.49 3.29 -2.19
CA VAL A 99 8.61 2.41 -1.80
C VAL A 99 8.70 1.20 -2.71
N VAL A 100 7.58 0.54 -3.01
CA VAL A 100 7.55 -0.62 -3.94
C VAL A 100 8.04 -0.21 -5.33
N LEU A 101 7.59 0.92 -5.87
CA LEU A 101 8.05 1.41 -7.18
C LEU A 101 9.55 1.70 -7.20
N ILE A 102 10.10 2.31 -6.15
CA ILE A 102 11.53 2.56 -6.02
C ILE A 102 12.30 1.24 -6.02
N LEU A 103 11.86 0.24 -5.25
CA LEU A 103 12.49 -1.08 -5.21
C LEU A 103 12.47 -1.77 -6.59
N TYR A 104 11.36 -1.68 -7.32
CA TYR A 104 11.28 -2.17 -8.69
C TYR A 104 12.24 -1.43 -9.63
N GLY A 105 12.34 -0.10 -9.50
CA GLY A 105 13.28 0.70 -10.26
C GLY A 105 14.74 0.31 -10.00
N ILE A 106 15.10 0.13 -8.73
CA ILE A 106 16.45 -0.35 -8.34
C ILE A 106 16.71 -1.73 -8.92
N ALA A 107 15.77 -2.67 -8.79
CA ALA A 107 15.91 -4.02 -9.34
C ALA A 107 16.06 -4.00 -10.87
N TYR A 108 15.30 -3.17 -11.57
CA TYR A 108 15.42 -2.98 -13.01
C TYR A 108 16.80 -2.45 -13.39
N ILE A 109 17.29 -1.40 -12.72
CA ILE A 109 18.63 -0.85 -12.97
C ILE A 109 19.70 -1.91 -12.72
N ALA A 110 19.61 -2.66 -11.61
CA ALA A 110 20.58 -3.70 -11.27
C ALA A 110 20.63 -4.84 -12.30
N ILE A 111 19.48 -5.22 -12.88
CA ILE A 111 19.40 -6.32 -13.85
C ILE A 111 19.79 -5.87 -15.27
N PHE A 112 19.34 -4.68 -15.71
CA PHE A 112 19.44 -4.23 -17.10
C PHE A 112 20.52 -3.17 -17.35
N ASN A 113 21.11 -2.60 -16.29
CA ASN A 113 22.22 -1.66 -16.39
C ASN A 113 23.34 -2.01 -15.39
N PRO A 114 24.02 -3.16 -15.56
CA PRO A 114 25.16 -3.53 -14.73
C PRO A 114 26.37 -2.68 -15.14
N GLN A 115 26.45 -1.44 -14.65
CA GLN A 115 27.69 -0.64 -14.75
C GLN A 115 28.66 -0.88 -13.59
N TYR A 116 28.52 -2.02 -12.90
CA TYR A 116 29.52 -2.60 -12.01
C TYR A 116 29.56 -4.11 -12.17
#